data_AF-W6Z5Y9-F1
#
_entry.id   AF-W6Z5Y9-F1
#
_cell.length_a   1.000
_cell.length_b   1.000
_cell.length_c   1.000
_cell.angle_alpha   90.00
_cell.angle_beta   90.00
_cell.angle_gamma   90.00
#
_symmetry.space_group_name_H-M   'P 1'
#
loop_
_entity.id
_entity.type
_entity.pdbx_description
1 polymer ?
#
loop_
_entity_poly.entity_id
_entity_poly.type
_entity_poly.pdbx_seq_one_letter_code
_entity_poly.pdbx_strand_id
1 'polypeptide(L)'
;MSAEQALQILSISTALIASGGISAFSLFSIPILKSQPASRSLPMVRWLFSRGSHIFPTAGILSSSSFLLLTYLSLPPSTPLSSPQSLFHAALHGRPAYFLAASILCISIAPITSLLMIPTNFTLIRMNEELGGSRSQKSAEWRSEKGVEARSADQSVEGEQDVSQWKDLSPPQEKTGRESSEKEDEEVRVLLGKFERLNALRALAIGVGGVVGLMGVTA
;
A
#
# COMPACT_ATOMS: atom_id res chain seq x y z
N MET A 1 -8.60 -24.54 -17.99
CA MET A 1 -7.94 -23.24 -17.77
C MET A 1 -6.45 -23.43 -17.95
N SER A 2 -5.80 -22.69 -18.84
CA SER A 2 -4.35 -22.77 -19.01
C SER A 2 -3.61 -22.01 -17.89
N ALA A 3 -2.32 -22.30 -17.71
CA ALA A 3 -1.48 -21.57 -16.75
C ALA A 3 -1.41 -20.06 -17.06
N GLU A 4 -1.37 -19.70 -18.36
CA GLU A 4 -1.38 -18.31 -18.81
C GLU A 4 -2.70 -17.60 -18.44
N GLN A 5 -3.85 -18.26 -18.68
CA GLN A 5 -5.16 -17.74 -18.29
C GLN A 5 -5.25 -17.55 -16.77
N ALA A 6 -4.73 -18.49 -15.98
CA ALA A 6 -4.68 -18.37 -14.54
C ALA A 6 -3.84 -17.15 -14.10
N LEU A 7 -2.67 -16.94 -14.72
CA LEU A 7 -1.81 -15.78 -14.46
C LEU A 7 -2.51 -14.45 -14.80
N GLN A 8 -3.19 -14.38 -15.95
CA GLN A 8 -3.96 -13.20 -16.35
C GLN A 8 -5.05 -12.87 -15.33
N ILE A 9 -5.87 -13.85 -14.96
CA ILE A 9 -6.96 -13.65 -13.99
C ILE A 9 -6.40 -13.20 -12.63
N LEU A 10 -5.38 -13.89 -12.11
CA LEU A 10 -4.82 -13.60 -10.79
C LEU A 10 -4.14 -12.23 -10.74
N SER A 11 -3.32 -11.88 -11.73
CA SER A 11 -2.62 -10.60 -11.79
C SER A 11 -3.58 -9.42 -11.90
N ILE A 12 -4.54 -9.48 -12.82
CA ILE A 12 -5.54 -8.43 -13.03
C ILE A 12 -6.42 -8.28 -11.79
N SER A 13 -6.94 -9.39 -11.26
CA SER A 13 -7.84 -9.36 -10.09
C SER A 13 -7.12 -8.79 -8.87
N THR A 14 -5.86 -9.21 -8.64
CA THR A 14 -5.06 -8.73 -7.51
C THR A 14 -4.77 -7.24 -7.62
N ALA A 15 -4.38 -6.76 -8.82
CA ALA A 15 -4.15 -5.33 -9.07
C ALA A 15 -5.41 -4.49 -8.86
N LEU A 16 -6.56 -4.94 -9.38
CA LEU A 16 -7.83 -4.20 -9.25
C LEU A 16 -8.40 -4.24 -7.83
N ILE A 17 -8.29 -5.36 -7.11
CA ILE A 17 -8.68 -5.45 -5.69
C ILE A 17 -7.80 -4.52 -4.85
N ALA A 18 -6.49 -4.49 -5.09
CA ALA A 18 -5.58 -3.58 -4.40
C ALA A 18 -5.92 -2.11 -4.71
N SER A 19 -6.13 -1.77 -5.99
CA SER A 19 -6.57 -0.42 -6.40
C SER A 19 -7.88 -0.02 -5.71
N GLY A 20 -8.87 -0.90 -5.72
CA GLY A 20 -10.17 -0.68 -5.09
C GLY A 20 -10.06 -0.50 -3.58
N GLY A 21 -9.29 -1.33 -2.89
CA GLY A 21 -9.06 -1.22 -1.44
C GLY A 21 -8.36 0.09 -1.04
N ILE A 22 -7.32 0.49 -1.78
CA ILE A 22 -6.62 1.75 -1.54
C ILE A 22 -7.54 2.95 -1.85
N SER A 23 -8.32 2.86 -2.93
CA SER A 23 -9.30 3.90 -3.32
C SER A 23 -10.39 4.05 -2.27
N ALA A 24 -10.96 2.94 -1.78
CA ALA A 24 -11.99 2.95 -0.75
C ALA A 24 -11.48 3.60 0.54
N PHE A 25 -10.24 3.29 0.95
CA PHE A 25 -9.61 3.93 2.10
C PHE A 25 -9.50 5.45 1.91
N SER A 26 -9.06 5.89 0.72
CA SER A 26 -8.89 7.32 0.42
C SER A 26 -10.21 8.07 0.30
N LEU A 27 -11.22 7.49 -0.36
CA LEU A 27 -12.49 8.15 -0.68
C LEU A 27 -13.49 8.13 0.48
N PHE A 28 -13.44 7.13 1.36
CA PHE A 28 -14.43 7.00 2.43
C PHE A 28 -13.80 7.12 3.81
N SER A 29 -12.77 6.33 4.11
CA SER A 29 -12.23 6.28 5.47
C SER A 29 -11.47 7.54 5.85
N ILE A 30 -10.62 8.09 4.96
CA ILE A 30 -9.86 9.29 5.28
C ILE A 30 -10.76 10.51 5.55
N PRO A 31 -11.82 10.80 4.77
CA PRO A 31 -12.79 11.84 5.12
C PRO A 31 -13.43 11.67 6.49
N ILE A 32 -13.84 10.44 6.85
CA ILE A 32 -14.39 10.13 8.17
C ILE A 32 -13.35 10.37 9.27
N LEU A 33 -12.10 9.96 9.05
CA LEU A 33 -11.01 10.13 10.02
C LEU A 33 -10.65 11.61 10.22
N LYS A 34 -10.67 12.41 9.15
CA LYS A 34 -10.44 13.87 9.21
C LYS A 34 -11.51 14.64 9.97
N SER A 35 -12.70 14.05 10.15
CA SER A 35 -13.78 14.63 10.93
C SER A 35 -13.67 14.33 12.43
N GLN A 36 -12.67 13.55 12.85
CA GLN A 36 -12.42 13.20 14.25
C GLN A 36 -11.22 13.98 14.80
N PRO A 37 -11.14 14.22 16.12
CA PRO A 37 -9.92 14.68 16.77
C PRO A 37 -8.74 13.75 16.49
N ALA A 38 -7.52 14.29 16.47
CA ALA A 38 -6.28 13.53 16.30
C ALA A 38 -6.15 12.39 17.31
N SER A 39 -6.62 12.60 18.56
CA SER A 39 -6.62 11.57 19.61
C SER A 39 -7.42 10.31 19.26
N ARG A 40 -8.34 10.37 18.28
CA ARG A 40 -9.12 9.23 17.80
C ARG A 40 -8.73 8.79 16.40
N SER A 41 -8.44 9.74 15.51
CA SER A 41 -8.12 9.42 14.12
C SER A 41 -6.76 8.76 13.97
N LEU A 42 -5.74 9.20 14.73
CA LEU A 42 -4.38 8.70 14.57
C LEU A 42 -4.23 7.19 14.88
N PRO A 43 -4.79 6.63 15.97
CA PRO A 43 -4.72 5.19 16.21
C PRO A 43 -5.45 4.37 15.15
N MET A 44 -6.59 4.87 14.66
CA MET A 44 -7.35 4.22 13.58
C MET A 44 -6.55 4.21 12.27
N VAL A 45 -5.94 5.35 11.90
CA VAL A 45 -5.06 5.46 10.73
C VAL A 45 -3.86 4.53 10.89
N ARG A 46 -3.24 4.49 12.08
CA ARG A 46 -2.08 3.64 12.37
C ARG A 46 -2.42 2.15 12.22
N TRP A 47 -3.59 1.73 12.69
CA TRP A 47 -4.09 0.36 12.53
C TRP A 47 -4.28 0.00 11.05
N LEU A 48 -4.99 0.84 10.30
CA LEU A 48 -5.22 0.64 8.86
C LEU A 48 -3.89 0.61 8.08
N PHE A 49 -2.97 1.53 8.40
CA PHE A 49 -1.64 1.57 7.78
C PHE A 49 -0.85 0.29 8.07
N SER A 50 -0.87 -0.21 9.32
CA SER A 50 -0.14 -1.44 9.68
C SER A 50 -0.58 -2.62 8.84
N ARG A 51 -1.90 -2.80 8.67
CA ARG A 51 -2.45 -3.89 7.85
C ARG A 51 -2.16 -3.69 6.37
N GLY A 52 -2.41 -2.48 5.87
CA GLY A 52 -2.21 -2.13 4.46
C GLY A 52 -0.75 -2.28 4.02
N SER A 53 0.21 -2.02 4.92
CA SER A 53 1.65 -2.10 4.64
C SER A 53 2.14 -3.50 4.25
N HIS A 54 1.41 -4.55 4.62
CA HIS A 54 1.71 -5.93 4.21
C HIS A 54 0.86 -6.39 3.03
N ILE A 55 -0.39 -5.93 2.93
CA ILE A 55 -1.32 -6.38 1.89
C ILE A 55 -0.98 -5.74 0.53
N PHE A 56 -0.87 -4.42 0.46
CA PHE A 56 -0.78 -3.71 -0.82
C PHE A 56 0.59 -3.84 -1.50
N PRO A 57 1.74 -3.77 -0.80
CA PRO A 57 3.03 -4.07 -1.42
C PRO A 57 3.12 -5.51 -1.94
N THR A 58 2.60 -6.48 -1.19
CA THR A 58 2.54 -7.88 -1.63
C THR A 58 1.68 -8.04 -2.88
N ALA A 59 0.51 -7.39 -2.93
CA ALA A 59 -0.35 -7.38 -4.12
C ALA A 59 0.34 -6.74 -5.33
N GLY A 60 1.08 -5.65 -5.13
CA GLY A 60 1.87 -4.98 -6.16
C GLY A 60 2.99 -5.87 -6.70
N ILE A 61 3.77 -6.51 -5.83
CA ILE A 61 4.85 -7.44 -6.21
C ILE A 61 4.29 -8.65 -6.96
N LEU A 62 3.21 -9.25 -6.45
CA LEU A 62 2.58 -10.42 -7.07
C LEU A 62 2.08 -10.07 -8.47
N SER A 63 1.28 -9.00 -8.61
CA SER A 63 0.74 -8.57 -9.89
C SER A 63 1.85 -8.19 -10.87
N SER A 64 2.85 -7.44 -10.40
CA SER A 64 4.00 -7.03 -11.22
C SER A 64 4.78 -8.22 -11.75
N SER A 65 5.09 -9.19 -10.91
CA SER A 65 5.87 -10.38 -11.29
C SER A 65 5.09 -11.26 -12.27
N SER A 66 3.79 -11.42 -12.04
CA SER A 66 2.91 -12.14 -12.96
C SER A 66 2.79 -11.44 -14.32
N PHE A 67 2.64 -10.12 -14.36
CA PHE A 67 2.63 -9.37 -15.62
C PHE A 67 3.99 -9.40 -16.33
N LEU A 68 5.10 -9.38 -15.60
CA LEU A 68 6.42 -9.54 -16.19
C LEU A 68 6.58 -10.93 -16.83
N LEU A 69 6.08 -11.97 -16.17
CA LEU A 69 6.06 -13.32 -16.74
C LEU A 69 5.16 -13.40 -17.98
N LEU A 70 3.98 -12.77 -17.96
CA LEU A 70 3.09 -12.69 -19.13
C LEU A 70 3.72 -11.93 -20.29
N THR A 71 4.54 -10.91 -20.01
CA THR A 71 5.35 -10.21 -21.02
C THR A 71 6.27 -11.19 -21.72
N TYR A 72 7.04 -11.97 -20.94
CA TYR A 72 7.96 -12.97 -21.47
C TYR A 72 7.24 -14.06 -22.28
N LEU A 73 6.13 -14.59 -21.77
CA LEU A 73 5.35 -15.64 -22.44
C LEU A 73 4.67 -15.14 -23.74
N SER A 74 4.46 -13.83 -23.85
CA SER A 74 3.84 -13.22 -25.04
C SER A 74 4.86 -12.81 -26.11
N LEU A 75 6.17 -13.00 -25.88
CA LEU A 75 7.20 -12.63 -26.85
C LEU A 75 7.04 -13.44 -28.15
N PRO A 76 7.31 -12.84 -29.33
CA PRO A 76 7.30 -13.58 -30.59
C PRO A 76 8.26 -14.78 -30.54
N PRO A 77 7.89 -15.97 -31.06
CA PRO A 77 8.74 -17.17 -31.04
C PRO A 77 10.11 -16.99 -31.71
N SER A 78 10.21 -16.04 -32.64
CA SER A 78 11.44 -15.69 -33.35
C SER A 78 12.38 -14.78 -32.56
N THR A 79 12.01 -14.33 -31.35
CA THR A 79 12.80 -13.40 -30.55
C THR A 79 14.06 -14.10 -30.02
N PRO A 80 15.28 -13.62 -30.38
CA PRO A 80 16.51 -14.20 -29.87
C PRO A 80 16.68 -13.90 -28.38
N LEU A 81 16.63 -14.93 -27.53
CA LEU A 81 16.78 -14.82 -26.08
C LEU A 81 18.20 -14.39 -25.64
N SER A 82 19.20 -14.56 -26.50
CA SER A 82 20.61 -14.24 -26.22
C SER A 82 20.95 -12.76 -26.42
N SER A 83 20.05 -11.95 -26.99
CA SER A 83 20.27 -10.52 -27.22
C SER A 83 19.33 -9.68 -26.34
N PRO A 84 19.88 -8.97 -25.33
CA PRO A 84 19.09 -8.07 -24.49
C PRO A 84 18.37 -6.97 -25.28
N GLN A 85 18.99 -6.47 -26.36
CA GLN A 85 18.41 -5.45 -27.22
C GLN A 85 17.18 -5.99 -27.96
N SER A 86 17.27 -7.20 -28.51
CA SER A 86 16.14 -7.84 -29.19
C SER A 86 15.00 -8.16 -28.23
N LEU A 87 15.31 -8.63 -27.01
CA LEU A 87 14.32 -8.85 -25.96
C LEU A 87 13.61 -7.55 -25.58
N PHE A 88 14.36 -6.48 -25.35
CA PHE A 88 13.81 -5.18 -25.00
C PHE A 88 12.92 -4.63 -26.12
N HIS A 89 13.38 -4.69 -27.37
CA HIS A 89 12.60 -4.25 -28.52
C HIS A 89 11.30 -5.05 -28.67
N ALA A 90 11.36 -6.38 -28.52
CA ALA A 90 10.18 -7.25 -28.60
C ALA A 90 9.19 -7.02 -27.44
N ALA A 91 9.69 -6.76 -26.24
CA ALA A 91 8.87 -6.48 -25.06
C ALA A 91 8.15 -5.12 -25.15
N LEU A 92 8.64 -4.18 -25.97
CA LEU A 92 8.06 -2.84 -26.14
C LEU A 92 7.01 -2.74 -27.25
N HIS A 93 6.77 -3.81 -28.02
CA HIS A 93 5.84 -3.78 -29.15
C HIS A 93 4.76 -4.87 -29.05
N GLY A 94 3.56 -4.56 -29.55
CA GLY A 94 2.44 -5.49 -29.60
C GLY A 94 1.93 -5.90 -28.21
N ARG A 95 1.44 -7.14 -28.09
CA ARG A 95 0.85 -7.69 -26.88
C ARG A 95 1.79 -7.67 -25.64
N PRO A 96 3.09 -8.03 -25.74
CA PRO A 96 4.03 -7.92 -24.61
C PRO A 96 4.10 -6.53 -23.97
N ALA A 97 3.99 -5.46 -24.76
CA ALA A 97 4.11 -4.08 -24.28
C ALA A 97 3.06 -3.73 -23.22
N TYR A 98 1.84 -4.24 -23.37
CA TYR A 98 0.77 -4.06 -22.39
C TYR A 98 1.11 -4.72 -21.06
N PHE A 99 1.57 -5.97 -21.08
CA PHE A 99 1.95 -6.66 -19.86
C PHE A 99 3.19 -6.03 -19.20
N LEU A 100 4.15 -5.53 -19.99
CA LEU A 100 5.31 -4.85 -19.45
C LEU A 100 4.91 -3.53 -18.77
N ALA A 101 4.07 -2.73 -19.43
CA ALA A 101 3.55 -1.49 -18.86
C ALA A 101 2.73 -1.77 -17.60
N ALA A 102 1.88 -2.80 -17.59
CA ALA A 102 1.13 -3.24 -16.42
C ALA A 102 2.05 -3.63 -15.25
N SER A 103 3.14 -4.33 -15.53
CA SER A 103 4.16 -4.70 -14.54
C SER A 103 4.79 -3.46 -13.90
N ILE A 104 5.28 -2.53 -14.72
CA ILE A 104 5.91 -1.28 -14.27
C ILE A 104 4.94 -0.44 -13.42
N LEU A 105 3.68 -0.32 -13.87
CA LEU A 105 2.65 0.42 -13.15
C LEU A 105 2.32 -0.22 -11.78
N CYS A 106 2.24 -1.56 -11.70
CA CYS A 106 1.98 -2.25 -10.43
C CYS A 106 3.13 -2.08 -9.42
N ILE A 107 4.39 -2.20 -9.87
CA ILE A 107 5.54 -2.06 -8.96
C ILE A 107 5.83 -0.61 -8.58
N SER A 108 5.32 0.37 -9.33
CA SER A 108 5.48 1.80 -9.03
C SER A 108 4.92 2.22 -7.65
N ILE A 109 4.09 1.37 -7.03
CA ILE A 109 3.69 1.50 -5.62
C ILE A 109 4.91 1.71 -4.70
N ALA A 110 6.00 0.99 -4.94
CA ALA A 110 7.20 1.06 -4.12
C ALA A 110 7.86 2.46 -4.15
N PRO A 111 8.26 3.02 -5.31
CA PRO A 111 8.82 4.37 -5.37
C PRO A 111 7.81 5.46 -4.98
N ILE A 112 6.52 5.31 -5.28
CA ILE A 112 5.50 6.26 -4.80
C ILE A 112 5.49 6.29 -3.26
N THR A 113 5.52 5.12 -2.64
CA THR A 113 5.51 5.02 -1.18
C THR A 113 6.81 5.56 -0.60
N SER A 114 7.97 5.10 -1.07
CA SER A 114 9.26 5.44 -0.48
C SER A 114 9.66 6.90 -0.67
N LEU A 115 9.39 7.47 -1.85
CA LEU A 115 9.83 8.83 -2.18
C LEU A 115 8.80 9.89 -1.78
N LEU A 116 7.51 9.59 -1.85
CA LEU A 116 6.46 10.60 -1.67
C LEU A 116 5.69 10.46 -0.36
N MET A 117 5.46 9.23 0.11
CA MET A 117 4.57 8.99 1.25
C MET A 117 5.28 8.87 2.60
N ILE A 118 6.48 8.26 2.65
CA ILE A 118 7.22 8.01 3.90
C ILE A 118 7.28 9.24 4.82
N PRO A 119 7.64 10.45 4.35
CA PRO A 119 7.74 11.61 5.23
C PRO A 119 6.40 11.93 5.93
N THR A 120 5.30 11.93 5.18
CA THR A 120 3.96 12.22 5.72
C THR A 120 3.51 11.11 6.66
N ASN A 121 3.74 9.85 6.31
CA ASN A 121 3.40 8.70 7.14
C ASN A 121 4.15 8.74 8.47
N PHE A 122 5.45 9.06 8.43
CA PHE A 122 6.29 9.08 9.63
C PHE A 122 5.89 10.22 10.56
N THR A 123 5.51 11.39 10.03
CA THR A 123 4.94 12.46 10.85
C THR A 123 3.65 12.01 11.55
N LEU A 124 2.72 11.37 10.83
CA LEU A 124 1.48 10.85 11.42
C LEU A 124 1.75 9.78 12.49
N ILE A 125 2.69 8.86 12.24
CA ILE A 125 3.07 7.82 13.20
C ILE A 125 3.71 8.43 14.45
N ARG A 126 4.63 9.38 14.28
CA ARG A 126 5.26 10.12 15.39
C ARG A 126 4.20 10.79 16.26
N MET A 127 3.28 11.55 15.65
CA MET A 127 2.20 12.21 16.40
C MET A 127 1.30 11.20 17.12
N ASN A 128 1.04 10.04 16.51
CA ASN A 128 0.29 8.96 17.15
C ASN A 128 1.00 8.46 18.42
N GLU A 129 2.29 8.16 18.32
CA GLU A 129 3.09 7.67 19.45
C GLU A 129 3.22 8.75 20.55
N GLU A 130 3.42 10.02 20.19
CA GLU A 130 3.49 11.16 21.13
C GLU A 130 2.20 11.39 21.91
N LEU A 131 1.04 11.07 21.33
CA LEU A 131 -0.25 11.12 22.03
C LEU A 131 -0.51 9.86 22.88
N GLY A 132 0.35 8.84 22.83
CA GLY A 132 0.13 7.55 23.49
C GLY A 132 -0.80 6.62 22.71
N GLY A 133 -0.82 6.77 21.39
CA GLY A 133 -1.48 5.86 20.46
C GLY A 133 -0.59 4.68 20.08
N SER A 134 -1.23 3.58 19.71
CA SER A 134 -0.59 2.38 19.22
C SER A 134 -1.27 1.87 17.95
N ARG A 135 -0.72 0.81 17.36
CA ARG A 135 -1.19 0.22 16.10
C ARG A 135 -2.40 -0.70 16.24
N SER A 136 -2.82 -1.01 17.46
CA SER A 136 -3.98 -1.83 17.77
C SER A 136 -4.31 -1.76 19.25
N GLN A 137 -5.51 -2.19 19.62
CA GLN A 137 -5.92 -2.32 21.02
C GLN A 137 -4.97 -3.26 21.78
N LYS A 138 -4.70 -4.44 21.25
CA LYS A 138 -3.84 -5.44 21.93
C LYS A 138 -2.40 -4.96 22.09
N SER A 139 -1.90 -4.17 21.14
CA SER A 139 -0.59 -3.52 21.25
C SER A 139 -0.56 -2.46 22.35
N ALA A 140 -1.64 -1.67 22.48
CA ALA A 140 -1.76 -0.68 23.55
C ALA A 140 -1.81 -1.33 24.94
N GLU A 141 -2.59 -2.41 25.10
CA GLU A 141 -2.68 -3.20 26.35
C GLU A 141 -1.31 -3.76 26.73
N TRP A 142 -0.64 -4.45 25.79
CA TRP A 142 0.69 -5.01 26.01
C TRP A 142 1.72 -3.95 26.42
N ARG A 143 1.68 -2.76 25.80
CA ARG A 143 2.58 -1.65 26.18
C ARG A 143 2.31 -1.13 27.57
N SER A 144 1.04 -0.96 27.92
CA SER A 144 0.65 -0.50 29.26
C SER A 144 1.10 -1.48 30.33
N GLU A 145 1.03 -2.78 30.07
CA GLU A 145 1.51 -3.83 30.99
C GLU A 145 3.03 -3.82 31.16
N LYS A 146 3.77 -3.52 30.08
CA LYS A 146 5.24 -3.56 30.06
C LYS A 146 5.90 -2.22 30.40
N GLY A 147 5.13 -1.14 30.51
CA GLY A 147 5.67 0.20 30.80
C GLY A 147 6.61 0.72 29.72
N VAL A 148 6.36 0.38 28.45
CA VAL A 148 7.23 0.77 27.32
C VAL A 148 6.94 2.21 26.91
N GLU A 149 8.00 3.00 26.70
CA GLU A 149 7.91 4.39 26.27
C GLU A 149 7.44 4.54 24.81
N ALA A 150 7.14 5.79 24.41
CA ALA A 150 6.77 6.13 23.04
C ALA A 150 7.91 5.79 22.06
N ARG A 151 7.54 5.23 20.90
CA ARG A 151 8.52 4.81 19.88
C ARG A 151 8.78 5.88 18.84
N SER A 152 9.95 5.79 18.19
CA SER A 152 10.17 6.49 16.93
C SER A 152 9.24 5.93 15.83
N ALA A 153 9.09 6.68 14.73
CA ALA A 153 8.30 6.22 13.60
C ALA A 153 8.84 4.91 13.01
N ASP A 154 10.16 4.78 12.89
CA ASP A 154 10.84 3.58 12.39
C ASP A 154 10.58 2.36 13.28
N GLN A 155 10.83 2.50 14.59
CA GLN A 155 10.55 1.45 15.59
C GLN A 155 9.08 1.03 15.59
N SER A 156 8.17 2.00 15.37
CA SER A 156 6.74 1.72 15.27
C SER A 156 6.39 0.90 14.05
N VAL A 157 7.01 1.18 12.89
CA VAL A 157 6.79 0.44 11.64
C VAL A 157 7.34 -0.98 11.74
N GLU A 158 8.58 -1.14 12.21
CA GLU A 158 9.25 -2.43 12.39
C GLU A 158 8.50 -3.31 13.40
N GLY A 159 7.82 -2.69 14.37
CA GLY A 159 7.09 -3.41 15.39
C GLY A 159 8.00 -4.08 16.39
N GLU A 160 9.16 -3.47 16.64
CA GLU A 160 10.07 -3.90 17.69
C GLU A 160 9.34 -3.96 19.03
N GLN A 161 9.58 -5.04 19.78
CA GLN A 161 9.02 -5.28 21.11
C GLN A 161 7.51 -5.01 21.17
N ASP A 162 6.75 -5.76 20.39
CA ASP A 162 5.30 -5.53 20.25
C ASP A 162 4.57 -6.84 19.90
N VAL A 163 3.25 -6.84 19.96
CA VAL A 163 2.42 -7.97 19.55
C VAL A 163 2.57 -8.23 18.06
N SER A 164 2.48 -9.50 17.64
CA SER A 164 2.66 -9.87 16.23
C SER A 164 1.62 -9.21 15.31
N GLN A 165 2.09 -8.47 14.29
CA GLN A 165 1.23 -7.81 13.29
C GLN A 165 0.36 -8.80 12.48
N TRP A 166 0.79 -10.06 12.39
CA TRP A 166 0.10 -11.12 11.64
C TRP A 166 -0.94 -11.87 12.48
N LYS A 167 -0.73 -11.97 13.79
CA LYS A 167 -1.60 -12.74 14.70
C LYS A 167 -2.54 -11.87 15.51
N ASP A 168 -2.22 -10.59 15.66
CA ASP A 168 -3.12 -9.65 16.29
C ASP A 168 -4.35 -9.47 15.41
N LEU A 169 -5.54 -9.75 15.92
CA LEU A 169 -6.84 -9.54 15.25
C LEU A 169 -7.68 -8.50 15.98
N SER A 170 -7.10 -7.81 16.97
CA SER A 170 -7.79 -6.78 17.73
C SER A 170 -8.14 -5.57 16.87
N PRO A 171 -9.21 -4.83 17.24
CA PRO A 171 -9.57 -3.59 16.56
C PRO A 171 -8.49 -2.50 16.76
N PRO A 172 -8.61 -1.36 16.07
CA PRO A 172 -7.83 -0.18 16.42
C PRO A 172 -8.03 0.20 17.89
N GLN A 173 -7.00 0.77 18.51
CA GLN A 173 -7.17 1.47 19.78
C GLN A 173 -8.16 2.62 19.56
N GLU A 174 -9.20 2.72 20.40
CA GLU A 174 -10.27 3.70 20.20
C GLU A 174 -9.80 5.16 20.33
N LYS A 175 -8.83 5.37 21.23
CA LYS A 175 -8.31 6.69 21.58
C LYS A 175 -6.91 6.61 22.15
N THR A 176 -6.08 7.60 21.84
CA THR A 176 -4.75 7.81 22.42
C THR A 176 -4.80 8.05 23.94
N GLY A 177 -3.65 7.90 24.61
CA GLY A 177 -3.54 8.15 26.06
C GLY A 177 -3.79 9.60 26.48
N ARG A 178 -3.49 10.56 25.61
CA ARG A 178 -3.76 12.00 25.80
C ARG A 178 -4.75 12.52 24.77
N GLU A 179 -5.61 13.47 25.16
CA GLU A 179 -6.41 14.25 24.21
C GLU A 179 -5.55 15.17 23.35
N SER A 180 -5.93 15.33 22.09
CA SER A 180 -5.30 16.27 21.19
C SER A 180 -5.83 17.68 21.40
N SER A 181 -4.98 18.65 21.13
CA SER A 181 -5.33 20.07 21.02
C SER A 181 -5.86 20.41 19.63
N GLU A 182 -6.55 21.55 19.50
CA GLU A 182 -7.04 22.04 18.21
C GLU A 182 -5.94 22.19 17.15
N LYS A 183 -4.73 22.58 17.58
CA LYS A 183 -3.56 22.70 16.70
C LYS A 183 -3.11 21.33 16.17
N GLU A 184 -3.07 20.32 17.04
CA GLU A 184 -2.74 18.95 16.65
C GLU A 184 -3.81 18.36 15.72
N ASP A 185 -5.09 18.64 15.99
CA ASP A 185 -6.21 18.24 15.14
C ASP A 185 -6.11 18.82 13.73
N GLU A 186 -5.80 20.12 13.61
CA GLU A 186 -5.62 20.77 12.31
C GLU A 186 -4.39 20.24 11.57
N GLU A 187 -3.26 20.04 12.27
CA GLU A 187 -2.05 19.47 11.67
C GLU A 187 -2.31 18.06 11.13
N VAL A 188 -2.97 17.19 11.90
CA VAL A 188 -3.36 15.86 11.45
C VAL A 188 -4.32 15.92 10.26
N ARG A 189 -5.29 16.84 10.27
CA ARG A 189 -6.23 17.01 9.15
C ARG A 189 -5.51 17.35 7.84
N VAL A 190 -4.54 18.25 7.89
CA VAL A 190 -3.70 18.63 6.73
C VAL A 190 -2.87 17.44 6.27
N LEU A 191 -2.20 16.73 7.20
CA LEU A 191 -1.40 15.55 6.89
C LEU A 191 -2.24 14.42 6.28
N LEU A 192 -3.44 14.17 6.81
CA LEU A 192 -4.37 13.18 6.25
C LEU A 192 -4.85 13.58 4.87
N GLY A 193 -5.10 14.86 4.60
CA GLY A 193 -5.43 15.34 3.25
C GLY A 193 -4.28 15.18 2.25
N LYS A 194 -3.02 15.35 2.69
CA LYS A 194 -1.85 15.04 1.86
C LYS A 194 -1.72 13.54 1.62
N PHE A 195 -1.86 12.73 2.67
CA PHE A 195 -1.86 11.28 2.60
C PHE A 195 -2.93 10.77 1.62
N GLU A 196 -4.16 11.29 1.70
CA GLU A 196 -5.29 10.97 0.82
C GLU A 196 -4.91 11.06 -0.66
N ARG A 197 -4.33 12.20 -1.07
CA ARG A 197 -3.93 12.47 -2.45
C ARG A 197 -2.81 11.54 -2.92
N LEU A 198 -1.80 11.34 -2.08
CA LEU A 198 -0.67 10.45 -2.41
C LEU A 198 -1.12 8.99 -2.48
N ASN A 199 -2.03 8.58 -1.60
CA ASN A 199 -2.59 7.24 -1.58
C ASN A 199 -3.51 7.01 -2.79
N ALA A 200 -4.25 8.03 -3.24
CA ALA A 200 -5.03 7.99 -4.48
C ALA A 200 -4.13 7.85 -5.73
N LEU A 201 -2.99 8.55 -5.78
CA LEU A 201 -1.99 8.36 -6.84
C LEU A 201 -1.51 6.91 -6.90
N ARG A 202 -1.23 6.31 -5.74
CA ARG A 202 -0.84 4.90 -5.62
C ARG A 202 -1.93 3.96 -6.13
N ALA A 203 -3.20 4.22 -5.77
CA ALA A 203 -4.35 3.44 -6.23
C ALA A 203 -4.55 3.56 -7.76
N LEU A 204 -4.36 4.75 -8.30
CA LEU A 204 -4.46 5.01 -9.73
C LEU A 204 -3.38 4.23 -10.49
N ALA A 205 -2.12 4.27 -10.03
CA ALA A 205 -1.03 3.57 -10.70
C ALA A 205 -1.29 2.07 -10.83
N ILE A 206 -1.64 1.38 -9.73
CA ILE A 206 -1.94 -0.05 -9.76
C ILE A 206 -3.25 -0.37 -10.50
N GLY A 207 -4.26 0.50 -10.40
CA GLY A 207 -5.52 0.36 -11.12
C GLY A 207 -5.35 0.45 -12.64
N VAL A 208 -4.61 1.45 -13.11
CA VAL A 208 -4.23 1.58 -14.53
C VAL A 208 -3.39 0.37 -14.95
N GLY A 209 -2.49 -0.12 -14.10
CA GLY A 209 -1.76 -1.37 -14.36
C GLY A 209 -2.70 -2.56 -14.61
N GLY A 210 -3.72 -2.75 -13.78
CA GLY A 210 -4.73 -3.79 -13.98
C GLY A 210 -5.52 -3.64 -15.28
N VAL A 211 -5.93 -2.42 -15.64
CA VAL A 211 -6.66 -2.12 -16.89
C VAL A 211 -5.77 -2.36 -18.12
N VAL A 212 -4.52 -1.88 -18.09
CA VAL A 212 -3.55 -2.10 -19.17
C VAL A 212 -3.24 -3.59 -19.33
N GLY A 213 -3.13 -4.33 -18.22
CA GLY A 213 -2.99 -5.78 -18.24
C GLY A 213 -4.19 -6.47 -18.90
N LEU A 214 -5.41 -6.01 -18.63
CA LEU A 214 -6.62 -6.49 -19.31
C LEU A 214 -6.59 -6.20 -20.81
N MET A 215 -6.14 -5.02 -21.22
CA MET A 215 -5.97 -4.70 -22.64
C MET A 215 -5.01 -5.68 -23.34
N GLY A 216 -3.92 -6.07 -22.67
CA GLY A 216 -2.99 -7.09 -23.16
C GLY A 216 -3.60 -8.49 -23.30
N VAL A 217 -4.70 -8.80 -22.62
CA VAL A 217 -5.45 -10.06 -22.84
C VAL A 217 -6.28 -9.98 -24.12
N THR A 218 -6.77 -8.79 -24.46
CA THR A 218 -7.64 -8.55 -25.63
C THR A 218 -6.92 -8.13 -26.90
N ALA A 219 -5.61 -7.90 -26.84
CA ALA A 219 -4.76 -7.40 -27.93
C ALA A 219 -4.19 -8.52 -28.81
#